data_AF-A0A9P5RQ22-F1
#
_entry.id   AF-A0A9P5RQ22-F1
#
_cell.length_a   1.000
_cell.length_b   1.000
_cell.length_c   1.000
_cell.angle_alpha   90.00
_cell.angle_beta   90.00
_cell.angle_gamma   90.00
#
_symmetry.space_group_name_H-M   'P 1'
#
loop_
_entity.id
_entity.type
_entity.pdbx_description
1 polymer ?
#
loop_
_entity_poly.entity_id
_entity_poly.type
_entity_poly.pdbx_seq_one_letter_code
_entity_poly.pdbx_strand_id
1 'polypeptide(L)'
;MSLGVPTLIAGLGWGDYWGGFIYGGIVRQFVVHHATFCVNSLAHWLGDMPFDDRHTPRDHILTALVTLGEGYHNFHHEFPQDYRNAIKFYQYDPTKWLIAFCAFLGLASDLKRFPTNEIKKGQVRMQQQKLDRIKATLIWGTPIDQLPVYTFEEFQAMATEKGQAVTLIEGIIYDLESFVDEHPGGRSLIRSAIGKDATTSFNGGVYDHSNAARHLLERMRVGVVAGGGYVEHRRSTTAAAHGVSTIPANSYPPAASVSAVNRTPKVFHRQELRGSVNRQTGFKTFSGSGKNDGLQHNFKGSPSLLSGGTKRRRASRVTKFSKTIVPMMDRVLVQRIKPQQKTASGIYIPEKAQETLNEGHVIAVGKGLVTQEGKVIPSELKEGDKVLLPPYGGSAVKVDNEELILFRESEILAKIQ
;
A
#
# COMPACT_ATOMS: atom_id res chain seq x y z
N MET A 1 14.92 -9.38 -36.90
CA MET A 1 14.40 -8.00 -37.10
C MET A 1 15.13 -6.97 -36.26
N SER A 2 15.14 -7.08 -34.92
CA SER A 2 15.67 -6.03 -34.03
C SER A 2 17.12 -5.56 -34.30
N LEU A 3 18.03 -6.47 -34.68
CA LEU A 3 19.42 -6.15 -35.03
C LEU A 3 19.63 -5.98 -36.54
N GLY A 4 19.19 -6.96 -37.34
CA GLY A 4 19.46 -6.99 -38.78
C GLY A 4 18.78 -5.88 -39.57
N VAL A 5 17.56 -5.44 -39.21
CA VAL A 5 16.86 -4.38 -39.97
C VAL A 5 17.56 -3.03 -39.81
N PRO A 6 17.89 -2.56 -38.58
CA PRO A 6 18.71 -1.35 -38.42
C PRO A 6 20.07 -1.43 -39.12
N THR A 7 20.75 -2.59 -39.05
CA THR A 7 22.01 -2.83 -39.76
C THR A 7 21.87 -2.66 -41.27
N LEU A 8 20.84 -3.25 -41.87
CA LEU A 8 20.60 -3.16 -43.31
C LEU A 8 20.16 -1.76 -43.72
N ILE A 9 19.32 -1.07 -42.94
CA ILE A 9 18.91 0.31 -43.23
C ILE A 9 20.12 1.25 -43.22
N ALA A 10 20.97 1.18 -42.19
CA ALA A 10 22.14 2.04 -42.12
C ALA A 10 23.20 1.68 -43.18
N GLY A 11 23.38 0.38 -43.43
CA GLY A 11 24.30 -0.13 -44.44
C GLY A 11 23.89 0.21 -45.87
N LEU A 12 22.61 0.06 -46.22
CA LEU A 12 22.10 0.39 -47.56
C LEU A 12 21.85 1.88 -47.75
N GLY A 13 21.50 2.62 -46.69
CA GLY A 13 21.20 4.05 -46.76
C GLY A 13 22.45 4.93 -46.80
N TRP A 14 23.37 4.75 -45.84
CA TRP A 14 24.55 5.60 -45.67
C TRP A 14 25.87 4.80 -45.58
N GLY A 15 25.86 3.53 -45.98
CA GLY A 15 27.06 2.68 -46.05
C GLY A 15 27.56 2.15 -44.71
N ASP A 16 26.87 2.42 -43.60
CA ASP A 16 27.36 2.14 -42.25
C ASP A 16 26.65 0.94 -41.60
N TYR A 17 27.06 -0.27 -41.99
CA TYR A 17 26.54 -1.51 -41.42
C TYR A 17 26.87 -1.66 -39.94
N TRP A 18 28.08 -1.26 -39.53
CA TRP A 18 28.54 -1.42 -38.15
C TRP A 18 27.85 -0.47 -37.19
N GLY A 19 27.66 0.80 -37.57
CA GLY A 19 26.87 1.73 -36.77
C GLY A 19 25.41 1.32 -36.66
N GLY A 20 24.82 0.80 -37.74
CA GLY A 20 23.47 0.22 -37.71
C GLY A 20 23.35 -0.97 -36.75
N PHE A 21 24.35 -1.86 -36.72
CA PHE A 21 24.38 -3.02 -35.81
C PHE A 21 24.60 -2.61 -34.35
N ILE A 22 25.60 -1.78 -34.08
CA ILE A 22 26.00 -1.40 -32.73
C ILE A 22 24.99 -0.42 -32.13
N TYR A 23 24.77 0.73 -32.75
CA TYR A 23 23.93 1.78 -32.17
C TYR A 23 22.45 1.52 -32.43
N GLY A 24 22.09 1.25 -33.69
CA GLY A 24 20.70 1.01 -34.10
C GLY A 24 20.14 -0.33 -33.59
N GLY A 25 21.00 -1.33 -33.40
CA GLY A 25 20.65 -2.65 -32.89
C GLY A 25 20.91 -2.78 -31.39
N ILE A 26 22.18 -2.97 -31.00
CA ILE A 26 22.58 -3.37 -29.64
C ILE A 26 22.25 -2.28 -28.61
N VAL A 27 22.76 -1.06 -28.79
CA VAL A 27 22.59 0.04 -27.82
C VAL A 27 21.12 0.43 -27.70
N ARG A 28 20.41 0.58 -28.83
CA ARG A 28 18.96 0.82 -28.84
C ARG A 28 18.22 -0.26 -28.05
N GLN A 29 18.50 -1.53 -28.30
CA GLN A 29 17.82 -2.63 -27.60
C GLN A 29 18.14 -2.63 -26.10
N PHE A 30 19.38 -2.36 -25.73
CA PHE A 30 19.80 -2.21 -24.34
C PHE A 30 18.99 -1.11 -23.64
N VAL A 31 18.92 0.08 -24.23
CA VAL A 31 18.18 1.23 -23.66
C VAL A 31 16.69 0.92 -23.55
N VAL A 32 16.07 0.38 -24.60
CA VAL A 32 14.63 0.04 -24.60
C VAL A 32 14.30 -1.00 -23.52
N HIS A 33 15.14 -2.04 -23.37
CA HIS A 33 14.94 -3.04 -22.32
C HIS A 33 15.09 -2.44 -20.92
N HIS A 34 16.11 -1.61 -20.68
CA HIS A 34 16.31 -0.99 -19.38
C HIS A 34 15.17 -0.01 -19.05
N ALA A 35 14.72 0.77 -20.01
CA ALA A 35 13.54 1.63 -19.86
C ALA A 35 12.28 0.82 -19.54
N THR A 36 12.06 -0.32 -20.21
CA THR A 36 10.86 -1.14 -19.97
C THR A 36 10.92 -1.82 -18.59
N PHE A 37 12.05 -2.45 -18.25
CA PHE A 37 12.18 -3.21 -17.00
C PHE A 37 12.27 -2.30 -15.78
N CYS A 38 12.75 -1.06 -15.92
CA CYS A 38 12.78 -0.12 -14.80
C CYS A 38 11.39 0.35 -14.38
N VAL A 39 10.34 0.16 -15.17
CA VAL A 39 8.95 0.41 -14.72
C VAL A 39 8.65 -0.41 -13.47
N ASN A 40 9.01 -1.70 -13.46
CA ASN A 40 8.75 -2.61 -12.34
C ASN A 40 9.49 -2.24 -11.05
N SER A 41 10.46 -1.32 -11.11
CA SER A 41 11.19 -0.81 -9.95
C SER A 41 10.85 0.66 -9.66
N LEU A 42 11.12 1.55 -10.61
CA LEU A 42 10.96 2.99 -10.46
C LEU A 42 9.50 3.36 -10.20
N ALA A 43 8.55 2.76 -10.93
CA ALA A 43 7.13 3.05 -10.78
C ALA A 43 6.51 2.42 -9.52
N HIS A 44 7.25 1.58 -8.78
CA HIS A 44 6.83 1.02 -7.49
C HIS A 44 7.56 1.65 -6.30
N TRP A 45 8.48 2.59 -6.54
CA TRP A 45 9.29 3.23 -5.50
C TRP A 45 9.16 4.75 -5.51
N LEU A 46 9.10 5.38 -6.68
CA LEU A 46 9.13 6.83 -6.85
C LEU A 46 7.80 7.35 -7.41
N GLY A 47 7.21 8.34 -6.75
CA GLY A 47 6.01 9.05 -7.23
C GLY A 47 4.93 9.23 -6.16
N ASP A 48 3.71 9.50 -6.63
CA ASP A 48 2.52 9.69 -5.81
C ASP A 48 1.51 8.54 -5.96
N MET A 49 0.59 8.42 -5.00
CA MET A 49 -0.51 7.42 -5.01
C MET A 49 -1.87 8.14 -5.09
N PRO A 50 -2.24 8.75 -6.23
CA PRO A 50 -3.44 9.58 -6.34
C PRO A 50 -4.78 8.81 -6.36
N PHE A 51 -4.77 7.49 -6.62
CA PHE A 51 -5.99 6.69 -6.76
C PHE A 51 -6.12 5.57 -5.72
N ASP A 52 -5.02 4.89 -5.38
CA ASP A 52 -4.99 3.82 -4.38
C ASP A 52 -3.62 3.73 -3.69
N ASP A 53 -3.61 3.43 -2.39
CA ASP A 53 -2.39 3.23 -1.58
C ASP A 53 -2.26 1.81 -0.98
N ARG A 54 -3.12 0.86 -1.38
CA ARG A 54 -3.05 -0.52 -0.90
C ARG A 54 -1.88 -1.28 -1.50
N HIS A 55 -1.44 -0.83 -2.68
CA HIS A 55 -0.35 -1.41 -3.43
C HIS A 55 0.79 -0.39 -3.60
N THR A 56 1.94 -0.86 -4.06
CA THR A 56 3.14 -0.04 -4.29
C THR A 56 3.20 0.80 -5.57
N PRO A 57 2.38 0.63 -6.63
CA PRO A 57 2.42 1.45 -7.84
C PRO A 57 2.26 2.96 -7.57
N ARG A 58 3.02 3.77 -8.28
CA ARG A 58 3.07 5.22 -8.14
C ARG A 58 3.04 5.93 -9.49
N ASP A 59 2.45 7.11 -9.50
CA ASP A 59 2.45 8.04 -10.63
C ASP A 59 3.67 8.95 -10.57
N HIS A 60 4.46 9.01 -11.64
CA HIS A 60 5.64 9.86 -11.71
C HIS A 60 6.00 10.28 -13.15
N ILE A 61 6.20 11.60 -13.34
CA ILE A 61 6.42 12.20 -14.68
C ILE A 61 7.75 11.78 -15.33
N LEU A 62 8.85 11.70 -14.56
CA LEU A 62 10.14 11.30 -15.16
C LEU A 62 10.12 9.83 -15.54
N THR A 63 9.42 9.01 -14.75
CA THR A 63 9.19 7.61 -15.11
C THR A 63 8.44 7.56 -16.43
N ALA A 64 7.36 8.32 -16.58
CA ALA A 64 6.57 8.37 -17.80
C ALA A 64 7.40 8.81 -19.01
N LEU A 65 8.33 9.75 -18.83
CA LEU A 65 9.21 10.23 -19.91
C LEU A 65 10.18 9.14 -20.37
N VAL A 66 10.83 8.45 -19.43
CA VAL A 66 11.76 7.35 -19.73
C VAL A 66 11.04 6.15 -20.34
N THR A 67 9.79 5.91 -19.95
CA THR A 67 9.04 4.69 -20.27
C THR A 67 7.95 4.92 -21.32
N LEU A 68 7.97 6.07 -22.01
CA LEU A 68 7.02 6.42 -23.07
C LEU A 68 5.54 6.37 -22.63
N GLY A 69 5.25 6.83 -21.41
CA GLY A 69 3.89 7.00 -20.89
C GLY A 69 3.52 6.04 -19.75
N GLU A 70 4.31 4.98 -19.52
CA GLU A 70 4.03 3.94 -18.50
C GLU A 70 4.28 4.39 -17.04
N GLY A 71 4.60 5.66 -16.82
CA GLY A 71 4.94 6.18 -15.48
C GLY A 71 3.76 6.60 -14.63
N TYR A 72 2.54 6.65 -15.19
CA TYR A 72 1.30 6.85 -14.41
C TYR A 72 0.79 5.49 -13.93
N HIS A 73 1.63 4.83 -13.15
CA HIS A 73 1.47 3.41 -12.82
C HIS A 73 0.44 3.17 -11.72
N ASN A 74 0.17 4.15 -10.86
CA ASN A 74 -0.93 4.07 -9.90
C ASN A 74 -2.27 4.06 -10.62
N PHE A 75 -2.44 4.92 -11.63
CA PHE A 75 -3.63 4.90 -12.48
C PHE A 75 -3.77 3.57 -13.23
N HIS A 76 -2.69 3.11 -13.87
CA HIS A 76 -2.69 1.88 -14.66
C HIS A 76 -3.10 0.64 -13.84
N HIS A 77 -2.61 0.52 -12.59
CA HIS A 77 -2.97 -0.59 -11.72
C HIS A 77 -4.40 -0.50 -11.18
N GLU A 78 -4.90 0.70 -10.90
CA GLU A 78 -6.27 0.88 -10.40
C GLU A 78 -7.31 0.69 -11.52
N PHE A 79 -7.01 1.12 -12.74
CA PHE A 79 -7.94 1.11 -13.88
C PHE A 79 -7.33 0.41 -15.12
N PRO A 80 -6.99 -0.89 -15.05
CA PRO A 80 -6.21 -1.59 -16.09
C PRO A 80 -6.95 -1.74 -17.43
N GLN A 81 -8.26 -1.49 -17.47
CA GLN A 81 -9.06 -1.53 -18.69
C GLN A 81 -9.08 -0.20 -19.45
N ASP A 82 -8.64 0.92 -18.86
CA ASP A 82 -8.57 2.20 -19.56
C ASP A 82 -7.37 2.17 -20.51
N TYR A 83 -7.58 2.54 -21.78
CA TYR A 83 -6.49 2.56 -22.76
C TYR A 83 -5.41 3.62 -22.47
N ARG A 84 -5.70 4.57 -21.56
CA ARG A 84 -4.80 5.65 -21.18
C ARG A 84 -4.03 5.24 -19.93
N ASN A 85 -2.75 5.59 -19.86
CA ASN A 85 -2.04 5.61 -18.58
C ASN A 85 -2.21 6.98 -17.91
N ALA A 86 -2.26 8.04 -18.71
CA ALA A 86 -2.45 9.39 -18.24
C ALA A 86 -3.83 9.96 -18.57
N ILE A 87 -4.63 10.25 -17.54
CA ILE A 87 -6.00 10.77 -17.71
C ILE A 87 -6.08 12.22 -18.18
N LYS A 88 -5.11 13.07 -17.83
CA LYS A 88 -5.13 14.49 -18.20
C LYS A 88 -4.51 14.68 -19.58
N PHE A 89 -5.02 15.65 -20.33
CA PHE A 89 -4.56 15.88 -21.70
C PHE A 89 -3.08 16.30 -21.74
N TYR A 90 -2.63 17.08 -20.76
CA TYR A 90 -1.27 17.61 -20.66
C TYR A 90 -0.25 16.64 -20.04
N GLN A 91 -0.72 15.51 -19.48
CA GLN A 91 0.17 14.49 -18.94
C GLN A 91 0.80 13.68 -20.08
N TYR A 92 2.12 13.50 -20.00
CA TYR A 92 2.93 12.87 -21.05
C TYR A 92 2.60 11.39 -21.21
N ASP A 93 1.93 11.07 -22.29
CA ASP A 93 1.52 9.70 -22.62
C ASP A 93 1.41 9.61 -24.14
N PRO A 94 2.55 9.36 -24.82
CA PRO A 94 2.59 9.29 -26.28
C PRO A 94 1.81 8.09 -26.81
N THR A 95 1.67 7.00 -26.04
CA THR A 95 0.88 5.83 -26.45
C THR A 95 -0.61 6.17 -26.50
N LYS A 96 -1.15 6.89 -25.50
CA LYS A 96 -2.52 7.44 -25.54
C LYS A 96 -2.75 8.29 -26.79
N TRP A 97 -1.83 9.20 -27.11
CA TRP A 97 -1.99 10.10 -28.26
C TRP A 97 -1.92 9.33 -29.57
N LEU A 98 -1.00 8.37 -29.68
CA LEU A 98 -0.89 7.49 -30.85
C LEU A 98 -2.17 6.67 -31.04
N ILE A 99 -2.70 6.04 -30.00
CA ILE A 99 -3.94 5.25 -30.06
C ILE A 99 -5.13 6.15 -30.43
N ALA A 100 -5.23 7.35 -29.84
CA ALA A 100 -6.27 8.31 -30.18
C ALA A 100 -6.19 8.77 -31.66
N PHE A 101 -4.98 8.98 -32.17
CA PHE A 101 -4.76 9.31 -33.57
C PHE A 101 -5.12 8.14 -34.51
N CYS A 102 -4.73 6.92 -34.16
CA CYS A 102 -5.16 5.71 -34.87
C CYS A 102 -6.68 5.57 -34.86
N ALA A 103 -7.35 5.87 -33.76
CA ALA A 103 -8.81 5.85 -33.67
C ALA A 103 -9.45 6.92 -34.56
N PHE A 104 -8.87 8.12 -34.60
CA PHE A 104 -9.30 9.18 -35.51
C PHE A 104 -9.20 8.77 -36.99
N LEU A 105 -8.16 8.02 -37.36
CA LEU A 105 -7.99 7.46 -38.71
C LEU A 105 -8.83 6.20 -38.98
N GLY A 106 -9.59 5.70 -38.00
CA GLY A 106 -10.35 4.45 -38.11
C GLY A 106 -9.51 3.16 -38.00
N LEU A 107 -8.23 3.27 -37.64
CA LEU A 107 -7.32 2.13 -37.43
C LEU A 107 -7.48 1.46 -36.05
N ALA A 108 -8.09 2.17 -35.10
CA ALA A 108 -8.44 1.64 -33.79
C ALA A 108 -9.92 1.93 -33.46
N SER A 109 -10.57 1.00 -32.77
CA SER A 109 -11.97 1.12 -32.34
C SER A 109 -12.11 0.56 -30.91
N ASP A 110 -13.28 0.74 -30.29
CA ASP A 110 -13.57 0.28 -28.92
C ASP A 110 -12.56 0.76 -27.85
N LEU A 111 -12.18 2.04 -27.89
CA LEU A 111 -11.29 2.63 -26.88
C LEU A 111 -11.99 2.69 -25.52
N LYS A 112 -11.68 1.73 -24.66
CA LYS A 112 -12.23 1.64 -23.30
C LYS A 112 -11.71 2.75 -22.41
N ARG A 113 -12.62 3.43 -21.72
CA ARG A 113 -12.32 4.46 -20.71
C ARG A 113 -13.11 4.19 -19.45
N PHE A 114 -12.48 4.35 -18.31
CA PHE A 114 -13.17 4.23 -17.04
C PHE A 114 -14.07 5.47 -16.81
N PRO A 115 -15.26 5.31 -16.20
CA PRO A 115 -16.15 6.45 -15.94
C PRO A 115 -15.48 7.50 -15.07
N THR A 116 -15.58 8.77 -15.48
CA THR A 116 -14.90 9.89 -14.78
C THR A 116 -15.36 10.04 -13.33
N ASN A 117 -16.61 9.70 -13.03
CA ASN A 117 -17.13 9.72 -11.66
C ASN A 117 -16.36 8.75 -10.74
N GLU A 118 -16.11 7.52 -11.20
CA GLU A 118 -15.40 6.51 -10.40
C GLU A 118 -13.93 6.87 -10.20
N ILE A 119 -13.27 7.39 -11.24
CA ILE A 119 -11.91 7.93 -11.13
C ILE A 119 -11.86 9.05 -10.07
N LYS A 120 -12.81 10.00 -10.11
CA LYS A 120 -12.88 11.11 -9.16
C LYS A 120 -13.17 10.64 -7.73
N LYS A 121 -14.03 9.64 -7.53
CA LYS A 121 -14.26 9.04 -6.21
C LYS A 121 -12.96 8.51 -5.61
N GLY A 122 -12.14 7.80 -6.39
CA GLY A 122 -10.82 7.32 -5.95
C GLY A 122 -9.91 8.48 -5.51
N GLN A 123 -9.83 9.55 -6.30
CA GLN A 123 -9.02 10.72 -5.97
C GLN A 123 -9.48 11.44 -4.70
N VAL A 124 -10.79 11.67 -4.56
CA VAL A 124 -11.37 12.31 -3.37
C VAL A 124 -11.13 11.45 -2.13
N ARG A 125 -11.25 10.12 -2.24
CA ARG A 125 -10.93 9.19 -1.16
C ARG A 125 -9.47 9.33 -0.71
N MET A 126 -8.52 9.36 -1.64
CA MET A 126 -7.10 9.53 -1.33
C MET A 126 -6.80 10.89 -0.69
N GLN A 127 -7.46 11.95 -1.17
CA GLN A 127 -7.35 13.29 -0.57
C GLN A 127 -7.92 13.33 0.84
N GLN A 128 -9.08 12.72 1.08
CA GLN A 128 -9.69 12.63 2.40
C GLN A 128 -8.77 11.90 3.39
N GLN A 129 -8.22 10.76 2.99
CA GLN A 129 -7.29 10.00 3.82
C GLN A 129 -6.03 10.83 4.16
N LYS A 130 -5.50 11.60 3.20
CA LYS A 130 -4.38 12.52 3.44
C LYS A 130 -4.77 13.62 4.43
N LEU A 131 -5.96 14.20 4.28
CA LEU A 131 -6.48 15.20 5.21
C LEU A 131 -6.66 14.61 6.61
N ASP A 132 -7.16 13.40 6.75
CA ASP A 132 -7.36 12.73 8.03
C ASP A 132 -6.02 12.45 8.74
N ARG A 133 -5.00 12.02 7.98
CA ARG A 133 -3.63 11.89 8.52
C ARG A 133 -3.09 13.22 9.04
N ILE A 134 -3.30 14.32 8.31
CA ILE A 134 -2.87 15.65 8.76
C ILE A 134 -3.67 16.09 9.98
N LYS A 135 -5.00 15.91 9.97
CA LYS A 135 -5.88 16.23 11.11
C LYS A 135 -5.43 15.50 12.38
N ALA A 136 -5.01 14.25 12.27
CA ALA A 136 -4.50 13.49 13.41
C ALA A 136 -3.21 14.05 14.03
N THR A 137 -2.47 14.89 13.31
CA THR A 137 -1.26 15.57 13.83
C THR A 137 -1.55 16.92 14.50
N LEU A 138 -2.78 17.42 14.37
CA LEU A 138 -3.18 18.75 14.84
C LEU A 138 -3.99 18.64 16.15
N ILE A 139 -3.89 19.68 16.98
CA ILE A 139 -4.64 19.80 18.23
C ILE A 139 -5.92 20.59 17.95
N TRP A 140 -7.06 19.89 17.96
CA TRP A 140 -8.39 20.48 17.69
C TRP A 140 -9.17 20.81 18.97
N GLY A 141 -8.62 20.48 20.13
CA GLY A 141 -9.31 20.56 21.42
C GLY A 141 -10.40 19.50 21.58
N THR A 142 -11.20 19.63 22.64
CA THR A 142 -12.27 18.69 22.95
C THR A 142 -13.46 18.89 21.98
N PRO A 143 -13.98 17.81 21.36
CA PRO A 143 -15.19 17.88 20.55
C PRO A 143 -16.40 18.44 21.32
N ILE A 144 -17.24 19.22 20.66
CA ILE A 144 -18.36 19.96 21.30
C ILE A 144 -19.41 19.03 21.93
N ASP A 145 -19.60 17.86 21.34
CA ASP A 145 -20.45 16.77 21.82
C ASP A 145 -19.93 16.13 23.12
N GLN A 146 -18.62 16.22 23.38
CA GLN A 146 -17.98 15.69 24.58
C GLN A 146 -17.82 16.74 25.69
N LEU A 147 -18.16 18.01 25.42
CA LEU A 147 -18.06 19.07 26.42
C LEU A 147 -19.18 18.97 27.47
N PRO A 148 -18.86 19.19 28.76
CA PRO A 148 -19.85 19.26 29.82
C PRO A 148 -20.82 20.42 29.56
N VAL A 149 -22.08 20.20 29.95
CA VAL A 149 -23.15 21.19 29.81
C VAL A 149 -23.31 21.91 31.15
N TYR A 150 -23.35 23.24 31.10
CA TYR A 150 -23.56 24.12 32.23
C TYR A 150 -24.80 24.98 32.00
N THR A 151 -25.42 25.41 33.08
CA THR A 151 -26.39 26.52 33.08
C THR A 151 -25.65 27.86 32.96
N PHE A 152 -26.38 28.92 32.62
CA PHE A 152 -25.78 30.25 32.52
C PHE A 152 -25.32 30.75 33.91
N GLU A 153 -26.07 30.40 34.95
CA GLU A 153 -25.72 30.68 36.35
C GLU A 153 -24.43 29.97 36.77
N GLU A 154 -24.26 28.69 36.41
CA GLU A 154 -23.02 27.95 36.69
C GLU A 154 -21.82 28.55 35.95
N PHE A 155 -22.01 28.99 34.69
CA PHE A 155 -20.97 29.71 33.95
C PHE A 155 -20.58 31.02 34.66
N GLN A 156 -21.55 31.82 35.12
CA GLN A 156 -21.26 33.05 35.86
C GLN A 156 -20.51 32.76 37.16
N ALA A 157 -20.93 31.73 37.91
CA ALA A 157 -20.27 31.31 39.15
C ALA A 157 -18.81 30.88 38.95
N MET A 158 -18.46 30.27 37.79
CA MET A 158 -17.06 29.97 37.47
C MET A 158 -16.17 31.22 37.47
N ALA A 159 -16.68 32.34 36.94
CA ALA A 159 -15.93 33.58 36.89
C ALA A 159 -15.95 34.33 38.24
N THR A 160 -17.12 34.44 38.89
CA THR A 160 -17.28 35.28 40.09
C THR A 160 -16.88 34.60 41.39
N GLU A 161 -17.17 33.31 41.56
CA GLU A 161 -16.92 32.59 42.81
C GLU A 161 -15.58 31.84 42.78
N LYS A 162 -15.27 31.19 41.65
CA LYS A 162 -14.03 30.41 41.50
C LYS A 162 -12.87 31.23 40.93
N GLY A 163 -13.12 32.46 40.47
CA GLY A 163 -12.11 33.34 39.91
C GLY A 163 -11.50 32.84 38.59
N GLN A 164 -12.17 31.95 37.88
CA GLN A 164 -11.66 31.39 36.63
C GLN A 164 -11.78 32.40 35.49
N ALA A 165 -10.74 32.50 34.65
CA ALA A 165 -10.73 33.38 33.51
C ALA A 165 -11.50 32.77 32.33
N VAL A 166 -12.83 32.65 32.44
CA VAL A 166 -13.69 32.07 31.41
C VAL A 166 -14.50 33.11 30.66
N THR A 167 -14.78 32.88 29.37
CA THR A 167 -15.72 33.67 28.58
C THR A 167 -16.67 32.78 27.80
N LEU A 168 -17.82 33.31 27.41
CA LEU A 168 -18.81 32.62 26.59
C LEU A 168 -18.78 33.20 25.18
N ILE A 169 -18.60 32.35 24.17
CA ILE A 169 -18.69 32.74 22.75
C ILE A 169 -19.52 31.67 22.03
N GLU A 170 -20.61 32.09 21.36
CA GLU A 170 -21.53 31.22 20.62
C GLU A 170 -22.04 30.02 21.43
N GLY A 171 -22.27 30.22 22.74
CA GLY A 171 -22.74 29.17 23.65
C GLY A 171 -21.67 28.19 24.13
N ILE A 172 -20.40 28.38 23.75
CA ILE A 172 -19.27 27.58 24.20
C ILE A 172 -18.46 28.37 25.23
N ILE A 173 -18.11 27.72 26.34
CA ILE A 173 -17.28 28.29 27.39
C ILE A 173 -15.82 28.03 27.05
N TYR A 174 -15.01 29.08 27.07
CA TYR A 174 -13.59 29.04 26.81
C TYR A 174 -12.79 29.45 28.03
N ASP A 175 -11.75 28.69 28.35
CA ASP A 175 -10.75 29.04 29.36
C ASP A 175 -9.64 29.90 28.73
N LEU A 176 -9.53 31.12 29.26
CA LEU A 176 -8.62 32.14 28.79
C LEU A 176 -7.42 32.33 29.71
N GLU A 177 -7.28 31.57 30.81
CA GLU A 177 -6.29 31.83 31.87
C GLU A 177 -4.87 32.00 31.32
N SER A 178 -4.45 31.09 30.44
CA SER A 178 -3.14 31.16 29.78
C SER A 178 -3.05 32.19 28.64
N PHE A 179 -4.17 32.70 28.15
CA PHE A 179 -4.25 33.55 26.96
C PHE A 179 -4.49 35.05 27.27
N VAL A 180 -4.95 35.40 28.47
CA VAL A 180 -5.23 36.80 28.87
C VAL A 180 -4.08 37.74 28.50
N ASP A 181 -2.85 37.28 28.75
CA ASP A 181 -1.64 38.07 28.60
C ASP A 181 -1.10 38.11 27.17
N GLU A 182 -1.52 37.17 26.33
CA GLU A 182 -1.11 37.02 24.93
C GLU A 182 -2.11 37.66 23.95
N HIS A 183 -3.29 38.08 24.43
CA HIS A 183 -4.35 38.63 23.59
C HIS A 183 -3.87 39.90 22.85
N PRO A 184 -3.87 39.92 21.49
CA PRO A 184 -3.31 41.05 20.70
C PRO A 184 -4.01 42.39 20.92
N GLY A 185 -5.30 42.38 21.28
CA GLY A 185 -6.07 43.58 21.65
C GLY A 185 -5.77 44.11 23.06
N GLY A 186 -4.87 43.47 23.81
CA GLY A 186 -4.46 43.85 25.16
C GLY A 186 -5.29 43.22 26.28
N ARG A 187 -4.68 43.18 27.47
CA ARG A 187 -5.25 42.54 28.68
C ARG A 187 -6.55 43.19 29.17
N SER A 188 -6.73 44.49 28.96
CA SER A 188 -7.92 45.22 29.43
C SER A 188 -9.20 44.76 28.75
N LEU A 189 -9.15 44.54 27.42
CA LEU A 189 -10.30 44.09 26.64
C LEU A 189 -10.73 42.68 27.07
N ILE A 190 -9.77 41.77 27.20
CA ILE A 190 -10.10 40.38 27.53
C ILE A 190 -10.57 40.24 28.98
N ARG A 191 -9.99 40.99 29.93
CA ARG A 191 -10.48 41.04 31.32
C ARG A 191 -11.92 41.55 31.42
N SER A 192 -12.32 42.47 30.54
CA SER A 192 -13.70 42.97 30.52
C SER A 192 -14.73 41.94 30.04
N ALA A 193 -14.26 40.91 29.32
CA ALA A 193 -15.06 39.80 28.78
C ALA A 193 -15.11 38.56 29.69
N ILE A 194 -14.31 38.52 30.76
CA ILE A 194 -14.34 37.42 31.74
C ILE A 194 -15.72 37.40 32.42
N GLY A 195 -16.33 36.21 32.47
CA GLY A 195 -17.65 35.97 33.04
C GLY A 195 -18.83 36.51 32.22
N LYS A 196 -18.60 36.92 30.96
CA LYS A 196 -19.63 37.47 30.08
C LYS A 196 -19.71 36.75 28.75
N ASP A 197 -20.83 36.95 28.07
CA ASP A 197 -20.99 36.59 26.66
C ASP A 197 -20.27 37.62 25.77
N ALA A 198 -19.20 37.18 25.13
CA ALA A 198 -18.37 37.97 24.23
C ALA A 198 -18.69 37.72 22.75
N THR A 199 -19.75 36.97 22.42
CA THR A 199 -20.11 36.58 21.05
C THR A 199 -20.16 37.77 20.10
N THR A 200 -20.89 38.83 20.47
CA THR A 200 -21.02 40.03 19.63
C THR A 200 -19.69 40.71 19.42
N SER A 201 -18.91 40.89 20.49
CA SER A 201 -17.58 41.53 20.42
C SER A 201 -16.58 40.71 19.59
N PHE A 202 -16.70 39.39 19.62
CA PHE A 202 -15.83 38.47 18.88
C PHE A 202 -16.15 38.43 17.38
N ASN A 203 -17.44 38.48 17.02
CA ASN A 203 -17.94 38.37 15.63
C ASN A 203 -18.17 39.72 14.94
N GLY A 204 -17.40 40.76 15.26
CA GLY A 204 -17.44 42.02 14.51
C GLY A 204 -18.30 43.13 15.09
N GLY A 205 -18.86 42.97 16.29
CA GLY A 205 -19.50 44.09 17.01
C GLY A 205 -18.51 45.17 17.45
N VAL A 206 -17.23 44.82 17.60
CA VAL A 206 -16.12 45.78 17.80
C VAL A 206 -15.02 45.51 16.77
N TYR A 207 -14.53 44.28 16.72
CA TYR A 207 -13.59 43.79 15.71
C TYR A 207 -13.98 42.38 15.30
N ASP A 208 -13.95 42.09 14.00
CA ASP A 208 -14.18 40.73 13.52
C ASP A 208 -12.89 39.93 13.64
N HIS A 209 -12.92 38.90 14.48
CA HIS A 209 -11.75 38.07 14.73
C HIS A 209 -11.44 37.20 13.50
N SER A 210 -10.16 36.94 13.27
CA SER A 210 -9.71 36.13 12.14
C SER A 210 -10.03 34.65 12.33
N ASN A 211 -9.96 33.87 11.24
CA ASN A 211 -10.05 32.41 11.32
C ASN A 211 -8.93 31.80 12.19
N ALA A 212 -7.76 32.45 12.27
CA ALA A 212 -6.69 32.01 13.16
C ALA A 212 -7.09 32.14 14.64
N ALA A 213 -7.76 33.23 15.01
CA ALA A 213 -8.30 33.40 16.37
C ALA A 213 -9.40 32.36 16.68
N ARG A 214 -10.27 32.06 15.70
CA ARG A 214 -11.28 30.99 15.83
C ARG A 214 -10.64 29.61 16.04
N HIS A 215 -9.60 29.26 15.27
CA HIS A 215 -8.84 28.02 15.48
C HIS A 215 -8.16 27.98 16.86
N LEU A 216 -7.69 29.14 17.35
CA LEU A 216 -7.07 29.26 18.66
C LEU A 216 -8.05 28.97 19.79
N LEU A 217 -9.31 29.39 19.65
CA LEU A 217 -10.35 29.10 20.63
C LEU A 217 -10.67 27.60 20.73
N GLU A 218 -10.47 26.82 19.66
CA GLU A 218 -10.82 25.40 19.66
C GLU A 218 -10.07 24.60 20.73
N ARG A 219 -8.81 24.96 21.00
CA ARG A 219 -8.00 24.36 22.09
C ARG A 219 -8.38 24.82 23.50
N MET A 220 -9.17 25.88 23.62
CA MET A 220 -9.54 26.50 24.91
C MET A 220 -10.93 26.10 25.40
N ARG A 221 -11.64 25.21 24.70
CA ARG A 221 -13.01 24.82 25.06
C ARG A 221 -13.04 24.04 26.37
N VAL A 222 -13.91 24.44 27.29
CA VAL A 222 -14.11 23.76 28.58
C VAL A 222 -15.54 23.32 28.85
N GLY A 223 -16.53 23.89 28.16
CA GLY A 223 -17.93 23.54 28.37
C GLY A 223 -18.86 24.18 27.34
N VAL A 224 -20.15 23.86 27.45
CA VAL A 224 -21.22 24.52 26.70
C VAL A 224 -22.33 24.98 27.64
N VAL A 225 -23.00 26.08 27.30
CA VAL A 225 -24.14 26.58 28.08
C VAL A 225 -25.46 26.06 27.49
N ALA A 226 -26.31 25.47 28.34
CA ALA A 226 -27.67 25.03 27.98
C ALA A 226 -28.54 26.22 27.56
N GLY A 227 -29.34 26.08 26.48
CA GLY A 227 -30.14 27.18 25.92
C GLY A 227 -29.37 28.16 25.02
N GLY A 228 -28.06 27.95 24.81
CA GLY A 228 -27.30 28.66 23.78
C GLY A 228 -27.74 28.19 22.39
N GLY A 229 -28.63 28.94 21.74
CA GLY A 229 -29.31 28.52 20.50
C GLY A 229 -28.40 28.03 19.36
N TYR A 230 -27.14 28.46 19.33
CA TYR A 230 -26.15 28.00 18.35
C TYR A 230 -25.61 26.58 18.64
N VAL A 231 -25.40 26.22 19.91
CA VAL A 231 -24.91 24.89 20.32
C VAL A 231 -25.99 23.83 20.18
N GLU A 232 -27.24 24.17 20.51
CA GLU A 232 -28.37 23.26 20.35
C GLU A 232 -28.66 22.95 18.87
N HIS A 233 -28.59 23.97 18.01
CA HIS A 233 -28.67 23.79 16.56
C HIS A 233 -27.50 22.95 16.02
N ARG A 234 -26.27 23.14 16.52
CA ARG A 234 -25.10 22.36 16.08
C ARG A 234 -25.13 20.91 16.59
N ARG A 235 -25.62 20.67 17.81
CA ARG A 235 -25.87 19.32 18.34
C ARG A 235 -26.97 18.61 17.57
N SER A 236 -28.07 19.30 17.22
CA SER A 236 -29.14 18.71 16.41
C SER A 236 -28.69 18.42 14.98
N THR A 237 -27.92 19.32 14.34
CA THR A 237 -27.35 19.07 13.00
C THR A 237 -26.23 18.04 12.99
N THR A 238 -25.39 17.95 14.03
CA THR A 238 -24.36 16.90 14.13
C THR A 238 -24.99 15.54 14.41
N ALA A 239 -26.01 15.48 15.28
CA ALA A 239 -26.80 14.26 15.50
C ALA A 239 -27.58 13.84 14.24
N ALA A 240 -28.14 14.79 13.49
CA ALA A 240 -28.80 14.53 12.21
C ALA A 240 -27.80 14.09 11.11
N ALA A 241 -26.59 14.67 11.08
CA ALA A 241 -25.52 14.27 10.17
C ALA A 241 -24.92 12.89 10.52
N HIS A 242 -24.97 12.48 11.78
CA HIS A 242 -24.66 11.10 12.20
C HIS A 242 -25.83 10.12 11.93
N GLY A 243 -27.05 10.63 11.76
CA GLY A 243 -28.21 9.86 11.28
C GLY A 243 -28.25 9.67 9.75
N VAL A 244 -27.54 10.50 8.99
CA VAL A 244 -27.31 10.31 7.55
C VAL A 244 -26.02 9.52 7.38
N SER A 245 -26.13 8.19 7.40
CA SER A 245 -25.12 7.17 7.04
C SER A 245 -23.73 7.74 6.69
N THR A 246 -23.00 8.22 7.70
CA THR A 246 -21.56 8.24 7.62
C THR A 246 -21.16 6.77 7.67
N ILE A 247 -20.71 6.26 6.53
CA ILE A 247 -20.07 4.95 6.49
C ILE A 247 -19.00 4.98 7.60
N PRO A 248 -19.10 4.14 8.64
CA PRO A 248 -18.16 4.17 9.73
C PRO A 248 -16.76 3.92 9.15
N ALA A 249 -15.75 4.64 9.65
CA ALA A 249 -14.36 4.47 9.24
C ALA A 249 -13.83 3.00 9.39
N ASN A 250 -14.61 2.14 10.03
CA ASN A 250 -14.37 0.71 10.23
C ASN A 250 -15.13 -0.23 9.25
N SER A 251 -15.85 0.26 8.23
CA SER A 251 -16.50 -0.64 7.26
C SER A 251 -15.56 -1.19 6.18
N TYR A 252 -14.27 -0.86 6.25
CA TYR A 252 -13.25 -1.38 5.35
C TYR A 252 -12.07 -1.92 6.18
N PRO A 253 -11.47 -3.04 5.76
CA PRO A 253 -10.41 -3.67 6.52
C PRO A 253 -9.27 -2.68 6.75
N PRO A 254 -8.69 -2.63 7.97
CA PRO A 254 -7.55 -1.77 8.24
C PRO A 254 -6.41 -2.15 7.28
N ALA A 255 -5.77 -1.14 6.70
CA ALA A 255 -4.50 -1.31 6.03
C ALA A 255 -3.57 -2.05 7.02
N ALA A 256 -2.91 -3.11 6.54
CA ALA A 256 -2.05 -3.97 7.33
C ALA A 256 -1.16 -3.12 8.26
N SER A 257 -1.24 -3.42 9.56
CA SER A 257 -0.45 -2.77 10.60
C SER A 257 1.04 -2.84 10.25
N VAL A 258 1.61 -1.71 9.82
CA VAL A 258 3.06 -1.55 9.81
C VAL A 258 3.45 -1.34 11.26
N SER A 259 4.03 -2.37 11.88
CA SER A 259 4.57 -2.32 13.24
C SER A 259 5.44 -1.07 13.40
N ALA A 260 5.03 -0.18 14.29
CA ALA A 260 5.80 0.97 14.70
C ALA A 260 7.12 0.49 15.31
N VAL A 261 8.21 0.63 14.56
CA VAL A 261 9.56 0.50 15.11
C VAL A 261 9.79 1.72 15.98
N ASN A 262 9.78 1.51 17.29
CA ASN A 262 10.19 2.48 18.29
C ASN A 262 11.63 2.93 18.01
N ARG A 263 11.82 4.10 17.41
CA ARG A 263 13.11 4.79 17.37
C ARG A 263 12.99 6.06 18.18
N THR A 264 13.60 6.04 19.36
CA THR A 264 13.87 7.21 20.17
C THR A 264 14.72 8.21 19.37
N PRO A 265 14.42 9.53 19.42
CA PRO A 265 15.21 10.52 18.72
C PRO A 265 16.54 10.73 19.45
N LYS A 266 17.65 10.34 18.81
CA LYS A 266 18.99 10.76 19.25
C LYS A 266 19.16 12.25 18.96
N VAL A 267 19.22 13.04 20.03
CA VAL A 267 19.66 14.43 20.04
C VAL A 267 21.11 14.48 19.52
N PHE A 268 21.32 15.08 18.34
CA PHE A 268 22.65 15.36 17.83
C PHE A 268 23.17 16.66 18.45
N HIS A 269 24.21 16.53 19.28
CA HIS A 269 24.98 17.66 19.78
C HIS A 269 25.88 18.19 18.66
N ARG A 270 25.73 19.48 18.35
CA ARG A 270 26.53 20.22 17.38
C ARG A 270 27.87 20.58 18.03
N GLN A 271 28.94 19.87 17.68
CA GLN A 271 30.31 20.34 17.96
C GLN A 271 30.91 20.92 16.69
N GLU A 272 31.15 22.22 16.71
CA GLU A 272 32.00 22.91 15.75
C GLU A 272 33.44 22.41 15.90
N LEU A 273 34.08 22.02 14.79
CA LEU A 273 35.53 21.98 14.70
C LEU A 273 35.98 22.60 13.38
N ARG A 274 36.71 23.71 13.53
CA ARG A 274 37.47 24.42 12.50
C ARG A 274 38.62 23.56 11.99
N GLY A 275 38.89 23.67 10.70
CA GLY A 275 40.24 23.75 10.12
C GLY A 275 41.06 22.46 10.01
N SER A 276 41.31 22.02 8.78
CA SER A 276 42.64 22.09 8.16
C SER A 276 42.71 21.17 6.94
N VAL A 277 43.20 21.73 5.85
CA VAL A 277 43.50 21.08 4.58
C VAL A 277 44.74 20.21 4.74
N ASN A 278 44.72 18.95 4.27
CA ASN A 278 45.90 18.42 3.60
C ASN A 278 45.57 17.32 2.58
N ARG A 279 46.11 17.48 1.38
CA ARG A 279 46.13 16.50 0.29
C ARG A 279 47.21 15.45 0.60
N GLN A 280 46.95 14.18 0.35
CA GLN A 280 47.98 13.28 -0.17
C GLN A 280 47.38 12.06 -0.90
N THR A 281 47.97 11.83 -2.05
CA THR A 281 47.77 10.80 -3.08
C THR A 281 48.24 9.41 -2.62
N GLY A 282 47.62 8.34 -3.13
CA GLY A 282 48.13 6.97 -2.92
C GLY A 282 47.33 5.87 -3.62
N PHE A 283 47.58 5.69 -4.91
CA PHE A 283 47.21 4.51 -5.71
C PHE A 283 48.00 3.28 -5.22
N LYS A 284 47.39 2.10 -5.08
CA LYS A 284 48.09 0.79 -5.13
C LYS A 284 47.18 -0.34 -5.61
N THR A 285 47.55 -0.88 -6.77
CA THR A 285 47.12 -2.14 -7.40
C THR A 285 47.76 -3.34 -6.70
N PHE A 286 47.11 -4.51 -6.72
CA PHE A 286 47.78 -5.80 -6.49
C PHE A 286 47.26 -6.87 -7.47
N SER A 287 48.22 -7.57 -8.08
CA SER A 287 48.10 -8.66 -9.06
C SER A 287 48.76 -9.93 -8.51
N GLY A 288 48.30 -11.10 -8.97
CA GLY A 288 49.00 -12.40 -8.85
C GLY A 288 47.96 -13.53 -8.85
N SER A 289 47.70 -14.23 -9.96
CA SER A 289 48.48 -15.23 -10.71
C SER A 289 48.56 -16.60 -10.01
N GLY A 290 48.15 -17.65 -10.74
CA GLY A 290 48.32 -19.06 -10.38
C GLY A 290 47.37 -20.00 -11.12
N LYS A 291 47.75 -20.40 -12.34
CA LYS A 291 47.13 -21.48 -13.14
C LYS A 291 47.96 -22.78 -13.04
N ASN A 292 47.34 -23.86 -13.53
CA ASN A 292 47.86 -25.16 -14.00
C ASN A 292 47.67 -26.31 -13.01
N ASP A 293 47.48 -27.56 -13.41
CA ASP A 293 46.94 -28.25 -14.59
C ASP A 293 46.91 -29.73 -14.16
N GLY A 294 45.98 -30.55 -14.65
CA GLY A 294 46.01 -31.99 -14.37
C GLY A 294 44.86 -32.75 -15.02
N LEU A 295 45.16 -33.32 -16.18
CA LEU A 295 44.27 -34.06 -17.08
C LEU A 295 44.73 -35.54 -17.18
N GLN A 296 43.75 -36.42 -17.48
CA GLN A 296 43.82 -37.80 -18.03
C GLN A 296 44.10 -38.95 -17.02
N HIS A 297 43.57 -40.19 -17.13
CA HIS A 297 43.05 -40.99 -18.24
C HIS A 297 42.03 -42.08 -17.79
N ASN A 298 40.98 -42.25 -18.63
CA ASN A 298 40.30 -43.44 -19.17
C ASN A 298 40.59 -44.88 -18.66
N PHE A 299 39.55 -45.73 -18.49
CA PHE A 299 39.52 -47.13 -18.98
C PHE A 299 38.08 -47.70 -19.12
N LYS A 300 37.84 -48.39 -20.25
CA LYS A 300 36.61 -49.10 -20.65
C LYS A 300 36.50 -50.50 -20.02
N GLY A 301 35.28 -51.01 -19.86
CA GLY A 301 34.99 -52.46 -19.86
C GLY A 301 33.74 -52.87 -19.09
N SER A 302 32.68 -53.26 -19.80
CA SER A 302 31.55 -54.06 -19.27
C SER A 302 31.83 -55.56 -19.49
N PRO A 303 31.22 -56.48 -18.73
CA PRO A 303 30.03 -57.13 -19.29
C PRO A 303 28.91 -57.45 -18.28
N SER A 304 27.75 -57.73 -18.89
CA SER A 304 26.43 -58.04 -18.37
C SER A 304 26.29 -59.25 -17.44
N LEU A 305 25.42 -59.13 -16.44
CA LEU A 305 24.67 -60.26 -15.86
C LEU A 305 23.18 -59.93 -15.79
N LEU A 306 22.38 -60.83 -16.37
CA LEU A 306 20.93 -60.87 -16.39
C LEU A 306 20.35 -61.24 -15.01
N SER A 307 19.12 -60.77 -14.79
CA SER A 307 18.03 -61.42 -14.03
C SER A 307 17.51 -60.61 -12.83
N GLY A 308 16.19 -60.49 -12.76
CA GLY A 308 15.47 -60.04 -11.57
C GLY A 308 14.70 -58.73 -11.72
N GLY A 309 13.70 -58.70 -12.60
CA GLY A 309 12.74 -57.61 -12.66
C GLY A 309 11.98 -57.48 -11.34
N THR A 310 12.23 -56.40 -10.61
CA THR A 310 11.28 -55.84 -9.63
C THR A 310 11.01 -54.40 -10.04
N LYS A 311 9.77 -54.15 -10.50
CA LYS A 311 9.26 -52.79 -10.74
C LYS A 311 9.33 -52.02 -9.42
N ARG A 312 10.40 -51.25 -9.22
CA ARG A 312 10.47 -50.21 -8.19
C ARG A 312 9.40 -49.18 -8.56
N ARG A 313 8.21 -49.28 -7.94
CA ARG A 313 7.16 -48.26 -8.00
C ARG A 313 7.83 -46.95 -7.59
N ARG A 314 7.95 -45.98 -8.50
CA ARG A 314 8.26 -44.60 -8.13
C ARG A 314 7.17 -44.19 -7.13
N ALA A 315 7.54 -44.05 -5.87
CA ALA A 315 6.67 -43.48 -4.87
C ALA A 315 6.21 -42.11 -5.40
N SER A 316 4.91 -41.88 -5.48
CA SER A 316 4.33 -40.61 -5.92
C SER A 316 4.93 -39.49 -5.07
N ARG A 317 5.27 -38.35 -5.68
CA ARG A 317 5.90 -37.19 -5.02
C ARG A 317 5.19 -36.79 -3.71
N VAL A 318 3.87 -36.96 -3.67
CA VAL A 318 2.97 -36.84 -2.51
C VAL A 318 3.42 -37.67 -1.29
N THR A 319 3.87 -38.91 -1.49
CA THR A 319 4.25 -39.85 -0.40
C THR A 319 5.61 -39.56 0.24
N LYS A 320 6.40 -38.63 -0.30
CA LYS A 320 7.70 -38.27 0.26
C LYS A 320 7.57 -37.30 1.45
N PHE A 321 6.51 -36.47 1.47
CA PHE A 321 6.35 -35.38 2.44
C PHE A 321 5.58 -35.77 3.71
N SER A 322 4.69 -36.77 3.65
CA SER A 322 3.93 -37.21 4.83
C SER A 322 4.80 -37.85 5.93
N LYS A 323 6.03 -38.27 5.61
CA LYS A 323 6.98 -38.85 6.57
C LYS A 323 7.85 -37.84 7.33
N THR A 324 7.88 -36.57 6.91
CA THR A 324 8.79 -35.55 7.49
C THR A 324 8.05 -34.57 8.39
N ILE A 325 6.77 -34.29 8.13
CA ILE A 325 5.94 -33.39 8.93
C ILE A 325 4.65 -34.09 9.29
N VAL A 326 4.41 -34.22 10.61
CA VAL A 326 3.15 -34.71 11.16
C VAL A 326 2.36 -33.52 11.71
N PRO A 327 1.23 -33.14 11.09
CA PRO A 327 0.36 -32.09 11.61
C PRO A 327 -0.18 -32.44 12.99
N MET A 328 -0.24 -31.45 13.89
CA MET A 328 -0.79 -31.61 15.24
C MET A 328 -2.25 -31.18 15.28
N MET A 329 -3.06 -31.82 16.14
CA MET A 329 -4.48 -31.51 16.36
C MET A 329 -5.31 -31.63 15.06
N ASP A 330 -6.16 -30.65 14.77
CA ASP A 330 -7.07 -30.52 13.63
C ASP A 330 -6.40 -29.97 12.37
N ARG A 331 -5.07 -30.03 12.27
CA ARG A 331 -4.34 -29.43 11.15
C ARG A 331 -4.16 -30.40 9.99
N VAL A 332 -4.24 -29.87 8.77
CA VAL A 332 -4.11 -30.60 7.51
C VAL A 332 -3.04 -29.93 6.65
N LEU A 333 -2.06 -30.71 6.20
CA LEU A 333 -0.99 -30.25 5.32
C LEU A 333 -1.39 -30.47 3.87
N VAL A 334 -1.40 -29.41 3.08
CA VAL A 334 -1.90 -29.43 1.70
C VAL A 334 -0.84 -28.88 0.74
N GLN A 335 -0.71 -29.53 -0.43
CA GLN A 335 0.05 -29.03 -1.57
C GLN A 335 -0.91 -28.42 -2.59
N ARG A 336 -0.77 -27.12 -2.89
CA ARG A 336 -1.59 -26.45 -3.92
C ARG A 336 -1.30 -27.02 -5.31
N ILE A 337 -2.35 -27.21 -6.09
CA ILE A 337 -2.24 -27.62 -7.50
C ILE A 337 -1.79 -26.41 -8.31
N LYS A 338 -0.66 -26.54 -9.02
CA LYS A 338 -0.20 -25.48 -9.93
C LYS A 338 -1.08 -25.46 -11.18
N PRO A 339 -1.52 -24.27 -11.64
CA PRO A 339 -2.29 -24.14 -12.88
C PRO A 339 -1.48 -24.64 -14.08
N GLN A 340 -2.19 -25.15 -15.09
CA GLN A 340 -1.55 -25.63 -16.32
C GLN A 340 -0.95 -24.45 -17.08
N GLN A 341 0.36 -24.54 -17.38
CA GLN A 341 1.08 -23.48 -18.10
C GLN A 341 0.70 -23.37 -19.57
N LYS A 342 -0.06 -24.33 -20.11
CA LYS A 342 -0.50 -24.35 -21.51
C LYS A 342 -2.00 -24.56 -21.57
N THR A 343 -2.65 -23.79 -22.43
CA THR A 343 -4.05 -24.02 -22.83
C THR A 343 -4.16 -25.30 -23.67
N ALA A 344 -5.37 -25.84 -23.82
CA ALA A 344 -5.64 -26.99 -24.68
C ALA A 344 -5.20 -26.79 -26.15
N SER A 345 -5.07 -25.52 -26.60
CA SER A 345 -4.57 -25.14 -27.92
C SER A 345 -3.05 -24.94 -28.00
N GLY A 346 -2.31 -25.16 -26.90
CA GLY A 346 -0.84 -25.10 -26.86
C GLY A 346 -0.24 -23.71 -26.58
N ILE A 347 -1.06 -22.69 -26.34
CA ILE A 347 -0.60 -21.34 -26.00
C ILE A 347 -0.08 -21.32 -24.56
N TYR A 348 1.12 -20.78 -24.37
CA TYR A 348 1.75 -20.64 -23.06
C TYR A 348 1.16 -19.44 -22.31
N ILE A 349 0.65 -19.68 -21.09
CA ILE A 349 0.09 -18.63 -20.24
C ILE A 349 1.20 -18.13 -19.31
N PRO A 350 1.52 -16.82 -19.29
CA PRO A 350 2.47 -16.25 -18.34
C PRO A 350 2.04 -16.52 -16.90
N GLU A 351 2.98 -16.82 -15.99
CA GLU A 351 2.68 -17.18 -14.60
C GLU A 351 1.85 -16.13 -13.85
N LYS A 352 1.98 -14.85 -14.20
CA LYS A 352 1.22 -13.74 -13.61
C LYS A 352 -0.26 -13.67 -14.04
N ALA A 353 -0.59 -14.29 -15.18
CA ALA A 353 -1.95 -14.33 -15.73
C ALA A 353 -2.65 -15.66 -15.44
N GLN A 354 -1.97 -16.61 -14.78
CA GLN A 354 -2.57 -17.86 -14.36
C GLN A 354 -3.41 -17.61 -13.11
N GLU A 355 -4.70 -17.88 -13.19
CA GLU A 355 -5.56 -17.85 -12.02
C GLU A 355 -5.06 -18.85 -10.97
N THR A 356 -5.00 -18.41 -9.72
CA THR A 356 -4.66 -19.28 -8.61
C THR A 356 -5.77 -20.30 -8.44
N LEU A 357 -5.51 -21.55 -8.82
CA LEU A 357 -6.40 -22.65 -8.49
C LEU A 357 -6.42 -22.81 -6.98
N ASN A 358 -7.58 -22.58 -6.39
CA ASN A 358 -7.83 -22.81 -4.97
C ASN A 358 -8.04 -24.29 -4.66
N GLU A 359 -7.31 -25.18 -5.35
CA GLU A 359 -7.38 -26.62 -5.19
C GLU A 359 -6.05 -27.15 -4.66
N GLY A 360 -6.10 -28.19 -3.84
CA GLY A 360 -4.91 -28.82 -3.30
C GLY A 360 -5.06 -30.32 -3.06
N HIS A 361 -3.93 -31.00 -2.93
CA HIS A 361 -3.85 -32.39 -2.48
C HIS A 361 -3.44 -32.47 -1.02
N VAL A 362 -4.20 -33.23 -0.23
CA VAL A 362 -3.87 -33.50 1.17
C VAL A 362 -2.64 -34.40 1.23
N ILE A 363 -1.60 -33.92 1.91
CA ILE A 363 -0.32 -34.62 2.07
C ILE A 363 -0.29 -35.37 3.40
N ALA A 364 -0.74 -34.73 4.48
CA ALA A 364 -0.74 -35.30 5.82
C ALA A 364 -1.90 -34.70 6.64
N VAL A 365 -2.43 -35.49 7.58
CA VAL A 365 -3.58 -35.13 8.41
C VAL A 365 -3.22 -35.33 9.88
N GLY A 366 -3.59 -34.38 10.73
CA GLY A 366 -3.40 -34.47 12.17
C GLY A 366 -4.37 -35.46 12.82
N LYS A 367 -4.19 -35.70 14.13
CA LYS A 367 -5.02 -36.66 14.88
C LYS A 367 -6.50 -36.24 15.00
N GLY A 368 -6.81 -34.98 14.69
CA GLY A 368 -8.16 -34.41 14.76
C GLY A 368 -8.35 -33.46 15.94
N LEU A 369 -9.55 -32.89 16.05
CA LEU A 369 -9.89 -31.88 17.04
C LEU A 369 -10.01 -32.50 18.44
N VAL A 370 -9.37 -31.90 19.44
CA VAL A 370 -9.52 -32.30 20.84
C VAL A 370 -10.59 -31.43 21.49
N THR A 371 -11.68 -32.05 21.92
CA THR A 371 -12.77 -31.37 22.66
C THR A 371 -12.32 -30.96 24.06
N GLN A 372 -13.05 -30.04 24.70
CA GLN A 372 -12.76 -29.61 26.08
C GLN A 372 -12.84 -30.77 27.10
N GLU A 373 -13.56 -31.84 26.76
CA GLU A 373 -13.71 -33.08 27.53
C GLU A 373 -12.56 -34.08 27.28
N GLY A 374 -11.56 -33.72 26.47
CA GLY A 374 -10.40 -34.56 26.15
C GLY A 374 -10.65 -35.65 25.10
N LYS A 375 -11.85 -35.71 24.51
CA LYS A 375 -12.19 -36.64 23.42
C LYS A 375 -11.67 -36.12 22.09
N VAL A 376 -10.97 -36.98 21.34
CA VAL A 376 -10.45 -36.67 20.00
C VAL A 376 -11.51 -37.00 18.95
N ILE A 377 -11.90 -35.99 18.15
CA ILE A 377 -12.74 -36.16 16.96
C ILE A 377 -11.78 -36.31 15.77
N PRO A 378 -11.71 -37.49 15.12
CA PRO A 378 -10.80 -37.72 14.01
C PRO A 378 -11.17 -36.88 12.79
N SER A 379 -10.18 -36.56 11.97
CA SER A 379 -10.40 -35.81 10.73
C SER A 379 -11.17 -36.63 9.68
N GLU A 380 -12.03 -35.96 8.94
CA GLU A 380 -12.81 -36.50 7.81
C GLU A 380 -11.96 -36.64 6.54
N LEU A 381 -10.82 -35.97 6.48
CA LEU A 381 -9.91 -35.96 5.34
C LEU A 381 -8.83 -37.06 5.45
N LYS A 382 -8.43 -37.60 4.31
CA LYS A 382 -7.39 -38.62 4.20
C LYS A 382 -6.25 -38.14 3.31
N GLU A 383 -5.06 -38.69 3.54
CA GLU A 383 -3.91 -38.46 2.65
C GLU A 383 -4.27 -38.83 1.21
N GLY A 384 -4.00 -37.92 0.27
CA GLY A 384 -4.32 -38.07 -1.14
C GLY A 384 -5.65 -37.43 -1.59
N ASP A 385 -6.52 -37.03 -0.66
CA ASP A 385 -7.78 -36.37 -1.01
C ASP A 385 -7.52 -35.04 -1.75
N LYS A 386 -8.38 -34.76 -2.74
CA LYS A 386 -8.42 -33.47 -3.43
C LYS A 386 -9.40 -32.56 -2.70
N VAL A 387 -8.97 -31.36 -2.34
CA VAL A 387 -9.76 -30.43 -1.53
C VAL A 387 -9.79 -29.04 -2.14
N LEU A 388 -10.91 -28.34 -1.92
CA LEU A 388 -11.10 -26.93 -2.23
C LEU A 388 -10.67 -26.09 -1.02
N LEU A 389 -9.72 -25.20 -1.26
CA LEU A 389 -9.11 -24.33 -0.27
C LEU A 389 -9.78 -22.96 -0.28
N PRO A 390 -9.83 -22.26 0.87
CA PRO A 390 -10.22 -20.86 0.89
C PRO A 390 -9.17 -19.99 0.17
N PRO A 391 -9.55 -18.82 -0.39
CA PRO A 391 -8.62 -17.94 -1.09
C PRO A 391 -7.53 -17.37 -0.17
N TYR A 392 -7.82 -17.28 1.12
CA TYR A 392 -6.93 -16.78 2.16
C TYR A 392 -6.93 -17.72 3.37
N GLY A 393 -5.88 -17.66 4.18
CA GLY A 393 -5.71 -18.51 5.35
C GLY A 393 -4.63 -19.57 5.17
N GLY A 394 -4.41 -20.35 6.23
CA GLY A 394 -3.33 -21.32 6.31
C GLY A 394 -1.95 -20.70 6.56
N SER A 395 -1.03 -21.52 7.07
CA SER A 395 0.36 -21.15 7.35
C SER A 395 1.31 -21.81 6.36
N ALA A 396 2.14 -21.03 5.67
CA ALA A 396 3.12 -21.56 4.74
C ALA A 396 4.26 -22.30 5.46
N VAL A 397 4.59 -23.50 4.98
CA VAL A 397 5.67 -24.35 5.48
C VAL A 397 6.54 -24.77 4.30
N LYS A 398 7.83 -24.47 4.35
CA LYS A 398 8.79 -24.84 3.30
C LYS A 398 9.52 -26.12 3.67
N VAL A 399 9.44 -27.14 2.82
CA VAL A 399 10.14 -28.43 2.98
C VAL A 399 10.77 -28.81 1.65
N ASP A 400 12.06 -29.14 1.63
CA ASP A 400 12.78 -29.59 0.43
C ASP A 400 12.56 -28.71 -0.83
N ASN A 401 12.55 -27.39 -0.67
CA ASN A 401 12.26 -26.40 -1.72
C ASN A 401 10.85 -26.47 -2.33
N GLU A 402 9.91 -27.16 -1.68
CA GLU A 402 8.48 -27.10 -2.00
C GLU A 402 7.72 -26.30 -0.93
N GLU A 403 6.79 -25.47 -1.39
CA GLU A 403 5.91 -24.69 -0.52
C GLU A 403 4.63 -25.48 -0.26
N LEU A 404 4.43 -25.86 0.99
CA LEU A 404 3.23 -26.52 1.49
C LEU A 404 2.47 -25.54 2.38
N ILE A 405 1.17 -25.75 2.54
CA ILE A 405 0.33 -24.88 3.37
C ILE A 405 -0.38 -25.74 4.40
N LEU A 406 -0.31 -25.32 5.66
CA LEU A 406 -0.97 -25.95 6.78
C LEU A 406 -2.27 -25.22 7.09
N PHE A 407 -3.39 -25.90 6.94
CA PHE A 407 -4.73 -25.39 7.27
C PHE A 407 -5.26 -26.06 8.52
N ARG A 408 -6.27 -25.45 9.16
CA ARG A 408 -7.18 -26.22 10.02
C ARG A 408 -8.20 -26.95 9.16
N GLU A 409 -8.63 -28.12 9.59
CA GLU A 409 -9.67 -28.88 8.90
C GLU A 409 -10.96 -28.06 8.71
N SER A 410 -11.34 -27.25 9.70
CA SER A 410 -12.51 -26.36 9.63
C SER A 410 -12.40 -25.22 8.62
N GLU A 411 -11.20 -24.94 8.11
CA GLU A 411 -10.96 -23.91 7.09
C GLU A 411 -11.10 -24.48 5.66
N ILE A 412 -11.12 -25.80 5.50
CA ILE A 412 -11.23 -26.45 4.19
C ILE A 412 -12.69 -26.41 3.74
N LEU A 413 -12.94 -25.89 2.53
CA LEU A 413 -14.30 -25.60 2.06
C LEU A 413 -15.06 -26.85 1.60
N ALA A 414 -14.37 -27.76 0.90
CA ALA A 414 -14.97 -28.98 0.39
C ALA A 414 -13.92 -30.04 0.05
N LYS A 415 -14.34 -31.30 0.05
CA LYS A 415 -13.63 -32.42 -0.59
C LYS A 415 -14.19 -32.63 -1.99
N ILE A 416 -13.31 -32.66 -2.99
CA ILE A 416 -13.64 -32.90 -4.40
C ILE A 416 -13.58 -34.40 -4.65
N GLN A 417 -14.70 -35.02 -5.06
CA GLN A 417 -14.83 -36.44 -5.35
C GLN A 417 -14.60 -36.77 -6.82
#